data_AF-A0A0R3WL52-F1
#
_entry.id   AF-A0A0R3WL52-F1
#
_cell.length_a   1.000
_cell.length_b   1.000
_cell.length_c   1.000
_cell.angle_alpha   90.00
_cell.angle_beta   90.00
_cell.angle_gamma   90.00
#
_symmetry.space_group_name_H-M   'P 1'
#
loop_
_entity.id
_entity.type
_entity.pdbx_description
1 polymer ?
#
loop_
_entity_poly.entity_id
_entity_poly.type
_entity_poly.pdbx_seq_one_letter_code
_entity_poly.pdbx_strand_id
1 'polypeptide(L)'
;LKYTDAVYDACMEAFDCLPLAALINQQFLCVHGGLSPEIHSLSDIKKMDRYREPPTHGPMCDILWSDPTEDFGQERNNSHFSQNSVRGCSFFYSYAAVCAFLQANNLLCLIRAHEAQDAG
;
A
#
# COMPACT_ATOMS: atom_id res chain seq x y z
N LEU A 1 -25.08 -18.54 -15.91
CA LEU A 1 -24.41 -17.47 -15.14
C LEU A 1 -24.74 -17.64 -13.66
N LYS A 2 -23.83 -17.27 -12.75
CA LYS A 2 -24.04 -17.41 -11.30
C LYS A 2 -24.95 -16.32 -10.71
N TYR A 3 -24.86 -15.08 -11.21
CA TYR A 3 -25.63 -13.89 -10.78
C TYR A 3 -25.83 -12.90 -11.94
N THR A 4 -26.33 -11.69 -11.65
CA THR A 4 -26.58 -10.58 -12.58
C THR A 4 -25.61 -9.41 -12.39
N ASP A 5 -25.59 -8.48 -13.34
CA ASP A 5 -24.78 -7.24 -13.26
C ASP A 5 -25.09 -6.42 -12.01
N ALA A 6 -26.34 -6.41 -11.54
CA ALA A 6 -26.71 -5.76 -10.27
C ALA A 6 -25.91 -6.26 -9.05
N VAL A 7 -25.47 -7.54 -9.04
CA VAL A 7 -24.61 -8.06 -7.97
C VAL A 7 -23.18 -7.55 -8.13
N TYR A 8 -22.70 -7.43 -9.37
CA TYR A 8 -21.39 -6.84 -9.66
C TYR A 8 -21.35 -5.37 -9.23
N ASP A 9 -22.35 -4.57 -9.60
CA ASP A 9 -22.43 -3.15 -9.24
C ASP A 9 -22.48 -2.97 -7.71
N ALA A 10 -23.28 -3.79 -7.02
CA ALA A 10 -23.32 -3.79 -5.56
C ALA A 10 -21.96 -4.16 -4.92
N CYS A 11 -21.18 -5.05 -5.56
CA CYS A 11 -19.82 -5.34 -5.11
C CYS A 11 -18.87 -4.17 -5.37
N MET A 12 -19.00 -3.44 -6.48
CA MET A 12 -18.16 -2.26 -6.75
C MET A 12 -18.41 -1.17 -5.69
N GLU A 13 -19.67 -0.87 -5.39
CA GLU A 13 -20.02 0.07 -4.31
C GLU A 13 -19.49 -0.40 -2.93
N ALA A 14 -19.53 -1.71 -2.67
CA ALA A 14 -18.98 -2.27 -1.44
C ALA A 14 -17.45 -2.17 -1.37
N PHE A 15 -16.74 -2.35 -2.49
CA PHE A 15 -15.29 -2.23 -2.56
C PHE A 15 -14.82 -0.80 -2.32
N ASP A 16 -15.53 0.20 -2.85
CA ASP A 16 -15.26 1.62 -2.59
C ASP A 16 -15.41 1.99 -1.10
N CYS A 17 -16.12 1.19 -0.31
CA CYS A 17 -16.28 1.40 1.12
C CYS A 17 -15.14 0.80 1.97
N LEU A 18 -14.32 -0.09 1.41
CA LEU A 18 -13.29 -0.82 2.14
C LEU A 18 -12.25 0.13 2.75
N PRO A 19 -11.85 -0.07 4.02
CA PRO A 19 -10.73 0.67 4.60
C PRO A 19 -9.41 0.37 3.86
N LEU A 20 -8.57 1.40 3.68
CA LEU A 20 -7.28 1.26 2.98
C LEU A 20 -6.14 0.76 3.88
N ALA A 21 -6.24 0.99 5.19
CA ALA A 21 -5.19 0.65 6.15
C ALA A 21 -5.77 0.37 7.53
N ALA A 22 -4.99 -0.34 8.36
CA ALA A 22 -5.26 -0.52 9.78
C ALA A 22 -4.03 -0.18 10.61
N LEU A 23 -4.24 0.43 11.78
CA LEU A 23 -3.21 0.59 12.80
C LEU A 23 -3.49 -0.40 13.93
N ILE A 24 -2.66 -1.43 14.05
CA ILE A 24 -2.84 -2.51 15.03
C ILE A 24 -1.94 -2.27 16.24
N ASN A 25 -2.53 -2.33 17.43
CA ASN A 25 -1.85 -2.14 18.72
C ASN A 25 -1.02 -0.84 18.83
N GLN A 26 -1.33 0.19 18.01
CA GLN A 26 -0.53 1.41 17.86
C GLN A 26 0.94 1.17 17.49
N GLN A 27 1.24 0.01 16.90
CA GLN A 27 2.61 -0.43 16.62
C GLN A 27 2.79 -0.89 15.18
N PHE A 28 1.75 -1.43 14.56
CA PHE A 28 1.84 -2.01 13.22
C PHE A 28 0.94 -1.26 12.25
N LEU A 29 1.52 -0.78 11.15
CA LEU A 29 0.74 -0.34 10.01
C LEU A 29 0.47 -1.56 9.13
N CYS A 30 -0.80 -1.84 8.87
CA CYS A 30 -1.23 -2.89 7.97
C CYS A 30 -1.86 -2.28 6.71
N VAL A 31 -1.36 -2.67 5.53
CA VAL A 31 -1.85 -2.22 4.21
C VAL A 31 -1.81 -3.39 3.22
N HIS A 32 -2.45 -3.26 2.06
CA HIS A 32 -2.38 -4.32 1.05
C HIS A 32 -1.02 -4.35 0.34
N GLY A 33 -0.63 -3.23 -0.28
CA GLY A 33 0.62 -3.04 -1.01
C GLY A 33 1.76 -2.57 -0.10
N GLY A 34 1.83 -1.26 0.19
CA GLY A 34 2.93 -0.71 0.97
C GLY A 34 2.94 0.82 1.09
N LEU A 35 4.12 1.42 0.93
CA LEU A 35 4.36 2.86 1.14
C LEU A 35 4.21 3.70 -0.13
N SER A 36 3.98 4.99 0.06
CA SER A 36 3.92 6.00 -1.01
C SER A 36 4.93 7.11 -0.75
N PRO A 37 5.55 7.71 -1.78
CA PRO A 37 6.32 8.93 -1.63
C PRO A 37 5.47 10.13 -1.16
N GLU A 38 4.14 10.06 -1.27
CA GLU A 38 3.21 11.13 -0.85
C GLU A 38 2.61 10.91 0.54
N ILE A 39 2.92 9.78 1.21
CA ILE A 39 2.42 9.44 2.54
C ILE A 39 3.58 9.46 3.52
N HIS A 40 3.65 10.52 4.32
CA HIS A 40 4.70 10.69 5.33
C HIS A 40 4.23 10.36 6.73
N SER A 41 2.92 10.42 6.96
CA SER A 41 2.30 10.19 8.27
C SER A 41 1.03 9.35 8.19
N LEU A 42 0.66 8.75 9.32
CA LEU A 42 -0.66 8.11 9.48
C LEU A 42 -1.83 9.09 9.25
N SER A 43 -1.59 10.41 9.38
CA SER A 43 -2.61 11.42 9.14
C SER A 43 -2.92 11.59 7.64
N ASP A 44 -1.96 11.33 6.76
CA ASP A 44 -2.13 11.47 5.32
C ASP A 44 -3.07 10.38 4.79
N ILE A 45 -2.96 9.16 5.33
CA ILE A 45 -3.90 8.06 5.06
C ILE A 45 -5.32 8.42 5.53
N LYS A 46 -5.45 9.00 6.74
CA LYS A 46 -6.76 9.35 7.32
C LYS A 46 -7.52 10.43 6.53
N LYS A 47 -6.80 11.33 5.85
CA LYS A 47 -7.39 12.43 5.08
C LYS A 47 -7.81 12.02 3.67
N MET A 48 -7.47 10.80 3.25
CA MET A 48 -7.71 10.33 1.90
C MET A 48 -9.21 10.09 1.65
N ASP A 49 -9.72 10.65 0.55
CA ASP A 49 -11.05 10.30 0.05
C ASP A 49 -10.98 8.97 -0.69
N ARG A 50 -11.49 7.92 -0.04
CA ARG A 50 -11.39 6.53 -0.48
C ARG A 50 -12.66 5.99 -1.13
N TYR A 51 -13.78 6.73 -1.10
CA TYR A 51 -15.08 6.25 -1.58
C TYR A 51 -15.21 6.41 -3.10
N ARG A 52 -14.32 5.72 -3.81
CA ARG A 52 -14.16 5.82 -5.26
C ARG A 52 -13.25 4.72 -5.78
N GLU A 53 -13.34 4.48 -7.08
CA GLU A 53 -12.35 3.68 -7.81
C GLU A 53 -10.92 4.21 -7.55
N PRO A 54 -9.95 3.32 -7.22
CA PRO A 54 -8.56 3.70 -7.07
C PRO A 54 -8.04 4.44 -8.33
N PRO A 55 -7.37 5.60 -8.15
CA PRO A 55 -6.76 6.31 -9.28
C PRO A 55 -5.58 5.50 -9.83
N THR A 56 -5.14 5.80 -11.06
CA THR A 56 -3.96 5.16 -11.66
C THR A 56 -2.62 5.61 -11.05
N HIS A 57 -2.62 6.71 -10.29
CA HIS A 57 -1.45 7.27 -9.61
C HIS A 57 -1.83 7.91 -8.27
N GLY A 58 -0.83 8.14 -7.42
CA GLY A 58 -0.97 8.86 -6.16
C GLY A 58 -1.24 7.95 -4.97
N PRO A 59 -1.47 8.52 -3.78
CA PRO A 59 -1.30 7.79 -2.52
C PRO A 59 -2.29 6.63 -2.33
N MET A 60 -3.49 6.70 -2.91
CA MET A 60 -4.45 5.59 -2.89
C MET A 60 -3.98 4.42 -3.77
N CYS A 61 -3.44 4.71 -4.94
CA CYS A 61 -2.84 3.70 -5.82
C CYS A 61 -1.66 3.02 -5.09
N ASP A 62 -0.79 3.83 -4.50
CA ASP A 62 0.45 3.35 -3.92
C ASP A 62 0.24 2.45 -2.69
N ILE A 63 -0.73 2.76 -1.81
CA ILE A 63 -1.08 1.88 -0.68
C ILE A 63 -1.54 0.50 -1.16
N LEU A 64 -2.16 0.42 -2.33
CA LEU A 64 -2.68 -0.82 -2.89
C LEU A 64 -1.65 -1.56 -3.77
N TRP A 65 -0.72 -0.85 -4.41
CA TRP A 65 0.10 -1.41 -5.50
C TRP A 65 1.62 -1.32 -5.32
N SER A 66 2.11 -0.65 -4.27
CA SER A 66 3.56 -0.62 -4.05
C SER A 66 4.10 -1.94 -3.51
N ASP A 67 5.35 -2.23 -3.87
CA ASP A 67 6.09 -3.44 -3.48
C ASP A 67 7.44 -3.06 -2.88
N PRO A 68 8.04 -3.90 -2.02
CA PRO A 68 9.45 -3.75 -1.66
C PRO A 68 10.34 -3.93 -2.91
N THR A 69 11.55 -3.37 -2.90
CA THR A 69 12.55 -3.70 -3.92
C THR A 69 12.91 -5.19 -3.89
N GLU A 70 13.31 -5.77 -5.02
CA GLU A 70 13.72 -7.19 -5.10
C GLU A 70 14.90 -7.50 -4.16
N ASP A 71 15.80 -6.54 -3.98
CA ASP A 71 16.96 -6.59 -3.10
C ASP A 71 16.73 -5.91 -1.75
N PHE A 72 15.48 -5.83 -1.27
CA PHE A 72 15.10 -5.13 -0.02
C PHE A 72 16.01 -5.48 1.17
N GLY A 73 16.61 -4.45 1.77
CA GLY A 73 17.58 -4.56 2.87
C GLY A 73 19.03 -4.78 2.42
N GLN A 74 19.27 -4.94 1.13
CA GLN A 74 20.59 -5.11 0.50
C GLN A 74 20.79 -4.15 -0.69
N GLU A 75 19.99 -3.09 -0.75
CA GLU A 75 20.00 -2.13 -1.86
C GLU A 75 21.37 -1.44 -1.97
N ARG A 76 21.85 -1.27 -3.20
CA ARG A 76 23.15 -0.62 -3.45
C ARG A 76 23.11 0.91 -3.33
N ASN A 77 21.92 1.50 -3.37
CA ASN A 77 21.72 2.93 -3.27
C ASN A 77 20.67 3.23 -2.20
N ASN A 78 20.67 4.49 -1.73
CA ASN A 78 19.75 4.94 -0.68
C ASN A 78 18.49 5.61 -1.26
N SER A 79 18.09 5.29 -2.49
CA SER A 79 16.82 5.81 -3.02
C SER A 79 15.68 5.21 -2.21
N HIS A 80 14.76 6.06 -1.75
CA HIS A 80 13.59 5.58 -1.00
C HIS A 80 12.59 4.89 -1.92
N PHE A 81 12.39 5.44 -3.11
CA PHE A 81 11.40 4.97 -4.06
C PHE A 81 11.99 4.88 -5.46
N SER A 82 11.51 3.94 -6.25
CA SER A 82 11.77 3.82 -7.69
C SER A 82 10.51 3.34 -8.40
N GLN A 83 10.41 3.51 -9.72
CA GLN A 83 9.23 3.10 -10.49
C GLN A 83 9.03 1.57 -10.40
N ASN A 84 7.81 1.13 -10.08
CA ASN A 84 7.51 -0.30 -10.06
C ASN A 84 7.23 -0.82 -11.47
N SER A 85 8.27 -1.34 -12.11
CA SER A 85 8.20 -1.91 -13.46
C SER A 85 7.43 -3.22 -13.53
N VAL A 86 7.27 -3.96 -12.42
CA VAL A 86 6.52 -5.23 -12.36
C VAL A 86 5.02 -4.96 -12.42
N ARG A 87 4.55 -3.91 -11.73
CA ARG A 87 3.12 -3.52 -11.72
C ARG A 87 2.76 -2.55 -12.84
N GLY A 88 3.72 -1.78 -13.35
CA GLY A 88 3.50 -0.76 -14.38
C GLY A 88 2.82 0.51 -13.85
N CYS A 89 2.64 0.61 -12.53
CA CYS A 89 2.17 1.77 -11.79
C CYS A 89 2.80 1.75 -10.39
N SER A 90 2.64 2.82 -9.59
CA SER A 90 3.18 2.88 -8.23
C SER A 90 4.72 2.73 -8.18
N PHE A 91 5.26 2.39 -7.01
CA PHE A 91 6.67 2.42 -6.70
C PHE A 91 7.14 1.13 -6.03
N PHE A 92 8.41 0.80 -6.25
CA PHE A 92 9.17 0.00 -5.30
C PHE A 92 9.62 0.89 -4.15
N TYR A 93 9.51 0.42 -2.91
CA TYR A 93 10.06 1.08 -1.73
C TYR A 93 11.24 0.29 -1.15
N SER A 94 12.27 1.00 -0.71
CA SER A 94 13.45 0.39 -0.10
C SER A 94 13.31 0.21 1.40
N TYR A 95 14.21 -0.58 1.98
CA TYR A 95 14.37 -0.75 3.42
C TYR A 95 14.56 0.59 4.13
N ALA A 96 15.37 1.49 3.55
CA ALA A 96 15.59 2.83 4.08
C ALA A 96 14.29 3.65 4.15
N ALA A 97 13.41 3.54 3.13
CA ALA A 97 12.11 4.20 3.13
C ALA A 97 11.21 3.69 4.26
N VAL A 98 11.17 2.36 4.45
CA VAL A 98 10.38 1.74 5.52
C VAL A 98 10.89 2.16 6.89
N CYS A 99 12.20 2.09 7.13
CA CYS A 99 12.80 2.53 8.40
C CYS A 99 12.48 4.00 8.70
N ALA A 100 12.64 4.88 7.70
CA ALA A 100 12.35 6.30 7.86
C ALA A 100 10.88 6.55 8.22
N PHE A 101 9.95 5.87 7.54
CA PHE A 101 8.52 5.98 7.81
C PHE A 101 8.15 5.46 9.20
N LEU A 102 8.65 4.28 9.58
CA LEU A 102 8.38 3.67 10.88
C LEU A 102 8.91 4.54 12.02
N GLN A 103 10.14 5.06 11.89
CA GLN A 103 10.72 5.96 12.89
C GLN A 103 9.94 7.26 13.02
N ALA A 104 9.55 7.88 11.90
CA ALA A 104 8.79 9.13 11.89
C ALA A 104 7.39 8.98 12.52
N ASN A 105 6.80 7.77 12.44
CA ASN A 105 5.46 7.48 12.94
C ASN A 105 5.43 6.70 14.25
N ASN A 106 6.59 6.44 14.87
CA ASN A 106 6.74 5.64 16.09
C ASN A 106 6.08 4.25 15.97
N LEU A 107 6.35 3.57 14.86
CA LEU A 107 5.85 2.23 14.55
C LEU A 107 6.97 1.21 14.59
N LEU A 108 6.59 -0.06 14.77
CA LEU A 108 7.52 -1.19 14.82
C LEU A 108 7.69 -1.87 13.47
N CYS A 109 6.61 -2.04 12.71
CA CYS A 109 6.64 -2.83 11.48
C CYS A 109 5.50 -2.46 10.53
N LEU A 110 5.78 -2.62 9.23
CA LEU A 110 4.81 -2.58 8.14
C LEU A 110 4.41 -4.02 7.82
N ILE A 111 3.14 -4.36 7.99
CA ILE A 111 2.58 -5.67 7.63
C ILE A 111 1.79 -5.50 6.33
N ARG A 112 2.03 -6.37 5.35
CA ARG A 112 1.41 -6.25 4.02
C ARG A 112 1.18 -7.61 3.34
N ALA A 113 0.51 -7.60 2.19
CA ALA A 113 0.10 -8.78 1.43
C ALA A 113 0.57 -8.71 -0.03
N HIS A 114 -0.32 -8.82 -1.04
CA HIS A 114 -0.12 -8.48 -2.46
C HIS A 114 0.91 -9.27 -3.31
N GLU A 115 2.00 -9.78 -2.75
CA GLU A 115 2.95 -10.67 -3.44
C GLU A 115 2.81 -12.10 -2.95
N ALA A 116 2.72 -13.05 -3.88
CA ALA A 116 2.67 -14.47 -3.53
C ALA A 116 4.01 -14.95 -2.97
N GLN A 117 3.95 -15.75 -1.91
CA GLN A 117 5.11 -16.34 -1.27
C GLN A 117 4.92 -17.86 -1.22
N ASP A 118 5.99 -18.62 -1.45
CA ASP A 118 5.95 -20.09 -1.44
C ASP A 118 5.54 -20.64 -0.06
N ALA A 119 5.93 -19.94 1.01
CA ALA A 119 5.59 -20.29 2.38
C ALA A 119 4.25 -19.70 2.88
N GLY A 120 3.49 -19.01 2.02
CA GLY A 120 2.29 -18.24 2.37
C GLY A 120 2.58 -16.81 2.81
#